data_AF-A0A382VDX8-F1
#
_entry.id   AF-A0A382VDX8-F1
#
_cell.length_a   1.000
_cell.length_b   1.000
_cell.length_c   1.000
_cell.angle_alpha   90.00
_cell.angle_beta   90.00
_cell.angle_gamma   90.00
#
_symmetry.space_group_name_H-M   'P 1'
#
loop_
_entity.id
_entity.type
_entity.pdbx_description
1 polymer ?
#
loop_
_entity_poly.entity_id
_entity_poly.type
_entity_poly.pdbx_seq_one_letter_code
_entity_poly.pdbx_strand_id
1 'polypeptide(L)'
;MVPAGRSWSDPAQEQFTRLVCVEESMGCAGGNDWGDSQNFFAPAKVGRDFVFKEDSQLKPLEAYRDYLTVVSNTDCRMAEPYRAEEIGGDHDRSTAVFLTQSHPLQTQAEVFIGKSLDQVHAERFGQETALPSLEVTTEQMDRGGGCAYNYHCAYTTSLAWESP
;
A
#
# COMPACT_ATOMS: atom_id res chain seq x y z
N MET A 1 25.04 28.43 27.07
CA MET A 1 26.11 27.66 26.39
C MET A 1 26.89 26.89 27.48
N VAL A 2 26.90 25.55 27.62
CA VAL A 2 25.84 24.54 27.28
C VAL A 2 24.50 25.25 27.27
N PRO A 3 23.65 25.18 26.22
CA PRO A 3 22.45 26.01 26.17
C PRO A 3 21.68 25.85 27.49
N ALA A 4 21.68 26.92 28.30
CA ALA A 4 21.05 26.91 29.60
C ALA A 4 19.55 27.03 29.31
N GLY A 5 18.78 26.04 29.73
CA GLY A 5 17.34 25.99 29.46
C GLY A 5 16.86 24.83 28.60
N ARG A 6 17.61 23.72 28.45
CA ARG A 6 16.98 22.47 27.99
C ARG A 6 16.03 21.96 29.06
N SER A 7 14.77 22.35 28.91
CA SER A 7 13.59 21.71 29.49
C SER A 7 13.68 20.19 29.32
N TRP A 8 13.14 19.48 30.31
CA TRP A 8 13.29 18.05 30.57
C TRP A 8 12.51 17.12 29.60
N SER A 9 12.10 17.63 28.44
CA SER A 9 11.50 16.87 27.34
C SER A 9 11.63 17.70 26.07
N ASP A 10 12.24 17.13 25.04
CA ASP A 10 12.16 17.68 23.69
C ASP A 10 10.70 17.52 23.21
N PRO A 11 9.96 18.58 22.85
CA PRO A 11 8.64 18.42 22.26
C PRO A 11 8.67 17.63 20.95
N ALA A 12 9.83 17.53 20.28
CA ALA A 12 10.03 16.64 19.13
C ALA A 12 10.14 15.15 19.53
N GLN A 13 10.12 14.81 20.82
CA GLN A 13 9.92 13.43 21.29
C GLN A 13 8.45 12.99 21.30
N GLU A 14 7.48 13.86 21.00
CA GLU A 14 6.22 13.33 20.49
C GLU A 14 6.47 12.84 19.05
N GLN A 15 7.02 11.63 18.97
CA GLN A 15 7.31 10.93 17.72
C GLN A 15 5.99 10.61 17.03
N PHE A 16 5.46 11.53 16.24
CA PHE A 16 4.43 11.19 15.27
C PHE A 16 4.98 10.06 14.38
N THR A 17 4.31 8.92 14.43
CA THR A 17 4.64 7.78 13.57
C THR A 17 4.18 8.12 12.17
N ARG A 18 5.14 8.28 11.25
CA ARG A 18 4.84 8.53 9.84
C ARG A 18 4.28 7.26 9.22
N LEU A 19 3.19 7.39 8.46
CA LEU A 19 2.69 6.33 7.61
C LEU A 19 3.37 6.41 6.24
N VAL A 20 3.92 5.29 5.77
CA VAL A 20 4.41 5.12 4.41
C VAL A 20 3.77 3.85 3.88
N CYS A 21 3.09 3.97 2.75
CA CYS A 21 2.47 2.85 2.05
C CYS A 21 3.22 2.62 0.73
N VAL A 22 3.59 1.38 0.45
CA VAL A 22 4.23 0.98 -0.80
C VAL A 22 3.44 -0.21 -1.33
N GLU A 23 2.99 -0.11 -2.59
CA GLU A 23 2.36 -1.21 -3.29
C GLU A 23 3.35 -1.86 -4.25
N GLU A 24 3.33 -3.19 -4.32
CA GLU A 24 3.97 -3.98 -5.36
C GLU A 24 2.90 -4.89 -5.98
N SER A 25 2.16 -4.38 -6.97
CA SER A 25 1.04 -5.12 -7.57
C SER A 25 1.49 -6.33 -8.40
N MET A 26 2.74 -6.34 -8.88
CA MET A 26 3.31 -7.36 -9.74
C MET A 26 4.77 -7.61 -9.37
N GLY A 27 5.23 -8.86 -9.52
CA GLY A 27 6.64 -9.20 -9.36
C GLY A 27 7.03 -9.71 -7.97
N CYS A 28 6.09 -9.79 -7.03
CA CYS A 28 6.34 -10.42 -5.74
C CYS A 28 6.81 -11.87 -5.94
N ALA A 29 7.94 -12.21 -5.34
CA ALA A 29 8.58 -13.51 -5.51
C ALA A 29 7.71 -14.68 -5.00
N GLY A 30 6.75 -14.40 -4.11
CA GLY A 30 5.76 -15.36 -3.60
C GLY A 30 4.45 -15.43 -4.41
N GLY A 31 4.31 -14.68 -5.50
CA GLY A 31 3.05 -14.53 -6.25
C GLY A 31 2.64 -15.71 -7.13
N ASN A 32 3.27 -16.89 -7.00
CA ASN A 32 2.89 -18.11 -7.71
C ASN A 32 3.16 -19.35 -6.84
N ASP A 33 2.51 -20.48 -7.16
CA ASP A 33 2.58 -21.73 -6.39
C ASP A 33 4.02 -22.19 -6.10
N TRP A 34 4.92 -22.03 -7.06
CA TRP A 34 6.31 -22.42 -6.86
C TRP A 34 7.02 -21.47 -5.89
N GLY A 35 6.93 -20.16 -6.10
CA GLY A 35 7.52 -19.15 -5.21
C GLY A 35 6.99 -19.20 -3.79
N ASP A 36 5.68 -19.47 -3.64
CA ASP A 36 5.05 -19.72 -2.34
C ASP A 36 5.59 -21.00 -1.69
N SER A 37 5.68 -22.12 -2.42
CA SER A 37 6.28 -23.37 -1.91
C SER A 37 7.73 -23.19 -1.46
N GLN A 38 8.45 -22.24 -2.07
CA GLN A 38 9.81 -21.89 -1.70
C GLN A 38 9.90 -20.85 -0.58
N ASN A 39 8.80 -20.24 -0.14
CA ASN A 39 8.77 -19.20 0.89
C ASN A 39 9.60 -17.96 0.50
N PHE A 40 9.51 -17.53 -0.76
CA PHE A 40 10.27 -16.37 -1.24
C PHE A 40 9.74 -15.04 -0.70
N PHE A 41 8.49 -14.98 -0.21
CA PHE A 41 7.94 -13.79 0.44
C PHE A 41 7.56 -14.07 1.89
N ALA A 42 6.52 -14.87 2.12
CA ALA A 42 6.05 -15.22 3.46
C ALA A 42 7.00 -16.25 4.12
N PRO A 43 7.40 -16.06 5.39
CA PRO A 43 8.14 -17.07 6.13
C PRO A 43 7.31 -18.33 6.38
N ALA A 44 7.95 -19.50 6.37
CA ALA A 44 7.28 -20.78 6.65
C ALA A 44 6.68 -20.89 8.06
N LYS A 45 7.28 -20.20 9.04
CA LYS A 45 6.86 -20.24 10.44
C LYS A 45 6.12 -18.95 10.79
N VAL A 46 4.96 -19.09 11.42
CA VAL A 46 4.21 -17.97 12.03
C VAL A 46 4.71 -17.64 13.43
N GLY A 47 4.40 -16.44 13.91
CA GLY A 47 4.80 -15.95 15.24
C GLY A 47 6.14 -15.19 15.20
N ARG A 48 6.70 -14.87 16.37
CA ARG A 48 7.84 -13.94 16.49
C ARG A 48 9.19 -14.51 16.01
N ASP A 49 9.35 -15.83 16.06
CA ASP A 49 10.62 -16.49 15.74
C ASP A 49 10.68 -16.95 14.27
N PHE A 50 10.07 -16.20 13.36
CA PHE A 50 10.18 -16.47 11.94
C PHE A 50 11.60 -16.16 11.43
N VAL A 51 12.01 -16.84 10.36
CA VAL A 51 13.30 -16.64 9.71
C VAL A 51 13.07 -16.50 8.22
N PHE A 52 13.70 -15.51 7.61
CA PHE A 52 13.71 -15.37 6.16
C PHE A 52 14.78 -16.28 5.56
N LYS A 53 14.44 -17.00 4.49
CA LYS A 53 15.44 -17.72 3.70
C LYS A 53 16.38 -16.74 3.02
N GLU A 54 17.58 -17.21 2.66
CA GLU A 54 18.60 -16.40 1.98
C GLU A 54 18.11 -15.83 0.63
N ASP A 55 17.22 -16.56 -0.05
CA ASP A 55 16.61 -16.19 -1.32
C ASP A 55 15.26 -15.48 -1.18
N SER A 56 14.84 -15.14 0.04
CA SER A 56 13.61 -14.39 0.27
C SER A 56 13.76 -12.94 -0.19
N GLN A 57 12.74 -12.42 -0.88
CA GLN A 57 12.60 -11.01 -1.23
C GLN A 57 12.63 -10.11 0.02
N LEU A 58 12.18 -10.60 1.17
CA LEU A 58 12.18 -9.85 2.43
C LEU A 58 13.49 -10.00 3.23
N LYS A 59 14.45 -10.81 2.77
CA LYS A 59 15.74 -11.02 3.43
C LYS A 59 16.48 -9.71 3.76
N PRO A 60 16.50 -8.67 2.91
CA PRO A 60 17.15 -7.39 3.24
C PRO A 60 16.57 -6.69 4.47
N LEU A 61 15.34 -7.05 4.88
CA LEU A 61 14.68 -6.48 6.05
C LEU A 61 14.96 -7.26 7.34
N GLU A 62 15.74 -8.35 7.32
CA GLU A 62 15.95 -9.22 8.48
C GLU A 62 16.51 -8.48 9.71
N ALA A 63 17.34 -7.46 9.52
CA ALA A 63 17.86 -6.62 10.60
C ALA A 63 16.77 -5.87 11.39
N TYR A 64 15.56 -5.75 10.83
CA TYR A 64 14.40 -5.10 11.43
C TYR A 64 13.34 -6.08 11.92
N ARG A 65 13.62 -7.40 11.95
CA ARG A 65 12.64 -8.45 12.28
C ARG A 65 11.79 -8.17 13.52
N ASP A 66 12.39 -7.59 14.56
CA ASP A 66 11.69 -7.27 15.82
C ASP A 66 10.58 -6.21 15.65
N TYR A 67 10.61 -5.45 14.56
CA TYR A 67 9.63 -4.43 14.18
C TYR A 67 8.78 -4.82 12.97
N LEU A 68 9.01 -6.01 12.39
CA LEU A 68 8.30 -6.47 11.20
C LEU A 68 7.14 -7.38 11.56
N THR A 69 6.00 -7.10 10.93
CA THR A 69 4.86 -8.01 10.90
C THR A 69 4.58 -8.37 9.46
N VAL A 70 4.75 -9.64 9.11
CA VAL A 70 4.37 -10.16 7.79
C VAL A 70 2.96 -10.74 7.91
N VAL A 71 2.02 -10.11 7.23
CA VAL A 71 0.66 -10.66 7.05
C VAL A 71 0.62 -11.24 5.64
N SER A 72 0.27 -12.51 5.53
CA SER A 72 0.29 -13.27 4.27
C SER A 72 -1.01 -14.04 4.09
N ASN A 73 -1.23 -14.58 2.89
CA ASN A 73 -2.42 -15.35 2.50
C ASN A 73 -3.73 -14.59 2.79
N THR A 74 -3.70 -13.28 2.58
CA THR A 74 -4.87 -12.41 2.67
C THR A 74 -5.59 -12.38 1.34
N ASP A 75 -6.90 -12.52 1.39
CA ASP A 75 -7.77 -12.26 0.24
C ASP A 75 -8.22 -10.79 0.25
N CYS A 76 -8.37 -10.20 -0.93
CA CYS A 76 -8.78 -8.82 -1.12
C CYS A 76 -10.08 -8.78 -1.91
N ARG A 77 -11.19 -9.13 -1.25
CA ARG A 77 -12.52 -9.28 -1.88
C ARG A 77 -12.91 -8.12 -2.81
N MET A 78 -12.57 -6.90 -2.44
CA MET A 78 -12.97 -5.71 -3.22
C MET A 78 -12.18 -5.59 -4.53
N ALA A 79 -11.09 -6.34 -4.69
CA ALA A 79 -10.33 -6.49 -5.92
C ALA A 79 -10.81 -7.66 -6.80
N GLU A 80 -11.72 -8.51 -6.31
CA GLU A 80 -12.31 -9.58 -7.11
C GLU A 80 -13.27 -9.02 -8.18
N PRO A 81 -13.39 -9.68 -9.35
CA PRO A 81 -14.45 -9.37 -10.29
C PRO A 81 -15.81 -9.82 -9.75
N TYR A 82 -16.74 -8.89 -9.59
CA TYR A 82 -18.12 -9.17 -9.17
C TYR A 82 -19.03 -9.52 -10.35
N ARG A 83 -18.61 -9.18 -11.56
CA ARG A 83 -19.32 -9.48 -12.81
C ARG A 83 -18.33 -10.03 -13.85
N ALA A 84 -18.85 -10.78 -14.82
CA ALA A 84 -18.01 -11.43 -15.82
C ALA A 84 -17.23 -10.42 -16.67
N GLU A 85 -17.79 -9.23 -16.89
CA GLU A 85 -17.18 -8.14 -17.66
C GLU A 85 -15.98 -7.51 -16.97
N GLU A 86 -15.79 -7.76 -15.66
CA GLU A 86 -14.67 -7.25 -14.88
C GLU A 86 -13.45 -8.18 -14.96
N ILE A 87 -13.61 -9.43 -15.39
CA ILE A 87 -12.53 -10.41 -15.47
C ILE A 87 -11.38 -9.87 -16.34
N GLY A 88 -10.15 -9.95 -15.83
CA GLY A 88 -8.94 -9.45 -16.48
C GLY A 88 -8.52 -8.04 -16.07
N GLY A 89 -9.42 -7.24 -15.49
CA GLY A 89 -9.12 -5.90 -14.93
C GLY A 89 -8.41 -5.91 -13.58
N ASP A 90 -7.62 -6.95 -13.31
CA ASP A 90 -7.03 -7.18 -11.99
C ASP A 90 -6.00 -6.11 -11.63
N HIS A 91 -5.27 -5.57 -12.61
CA HIS A 91 -4.32 -4.47 -12.39
C HIS A 91 -5.04 -3.21 -11.92
N ASP A 92 -6.14 -2.83 -12.56
CA ASP A 92 -6.94 -1.66 -12.20
C ASP A 92 -7.55 -1.83 -10.80
N ARG A 93 -8.08 -3.03 -10.51
CA ARG A 93 -8.71 -3.29 -9.21
C ARG A 93 -7.71 -3.40 -8.07
N SER A 94 -6.60 -4.13 -8.23
CA SER A 94 -5.64 -4.36 -7.14
C SER A 94 -5.06 -3.04 -6.64
N THR A 95 -4.63 -2.20 -7.57
CA THR A 95 -4.05 -0.88 -7.29
C THR A 95 -5.06 0.04 -6.61
N ALA A 96 -6.28 0.10 -7.15
CA ALA A 96 -7.31 0.96 -6.59
C ALA A 96 -7.75 0.50 -5.17
N VAL A 97 -7.78 -0.79 -4.91
CA VAL A 97 -8.28 -1.38 -3.65
C VAL A 97 -7.23 -1.36 -2.54
N PHE A 98 -5.93 -1.36 -2.85
CA PHE A 98 -4.84 -1.50 -1.88
C PHE A 98 -5.02 -0.62 -0.63
N LEU A 99 -5.24 0.69 -0.79
CA LEU A 99 -5.45 1.61 0.33
C LEU A 99 -6.91 1.97 0.60
N THR A 100 -7.84 1.65 -0.29
CA THR A 100 -9.24 2.08 -0.19
C THR A 100 -10.17 0.98 0.34
N GLN A 101 -9.79 -0.28 0.17
CA GLN A 101 -10.65 -1.45 0.40
C GLN A 101 -12.06 -1.26 -0.21
N SER A 102 -12.13 -0.62 -1.38
CA SER A 102 -13.37 -0.22 -2.06
C SER A 102 -13.33 -0.66 -3.51
N HIS A 103 -14.42 -1.23 -4.02
CA HIS A 103 -14.48 -1.79 -5.36
C HIS A 103 -14.64 -0.64 -6.36
N PRO A 104 -13.71 -0.45 -7.30
CA PRO A 104 -13.77 0.66 -8.24
C PRO A 104 -14.96 0.53 -9.18
N LEU A 105 -15.61 1.65 -9.50
CA LEU A 105 -16.65 1.68 -10.52
C LEU A 105 -16.06 1.33 -11.89
N GLN A 106 -16.60 0.30 -12.54
CA GLN A 106 -16.18 -0.07 -13.89
C GLN A 106 -16.84 0.83 -14.94
N THR A 107 -16.19 1.95 -15.22
CA THR A 107 -16.50 2.85 -16.33
C THR A 107 -15.26 3.62 -16.75
N GLN A 108 -15.22 4.07 -17.99
CA GLN A 108 -14.12 4.85 -18.56
C GLN A 108 -14.36 6.37 -18.51
N ALA A 109 -15.55 6.79 -18.08
CA ALA A 109 -15.98 8.21 -18.11
C ALA A 109 -16.04 8.85 -16.73
N GLU A 110 -16.24 8.05 -15.68
CA GLU A 110 -16.42 8.50 -14.30
C GLU A 110 -15.47 7.73 -13.39
N VAL A 111 -15.15 8.32 -12.25
CA VAL A 111 -14.31 7.70 -11.22
C VAL A 111 -15.08 7.77 -9.92
N PHE A 112 -15.20 6.62 -9.27
CA PHE A 112 -15.82 6.49 -7.96
C PHE A 112 -15.12 5.36 -7.19
N ILE A 113 -14.51 5.69 -6.05
CA ILE A 113 -13.86 4.75 -5.14
C ILE A 113 -13.70 5.36 -3.75
N GLY A 114 -13.70 4.54 -2.70
CA GLY A 114 -13.61 5.04 -1.32
C GLY A 114 -12.35 5.84 -1.02
N LYS A 115 -12.43 6.67 0.03
CA LYS A 115 -11.28 7.38 0.58
C LYS A 115 -10.21 6.39 1.04
N SER A 116 -8.98 6.66 0.64
CA SER A 116 -7.79 5.85 0.95
C SER A 116 -7.27 6.03 2.39
N LEU A 117 -6.59 5.01 2.91
CA LEU A 117 -6.04 4.97 4.27
C LEU A 117 -5.03 6.09 4.54
N ASP A 118 -4.18 6.44 3.58
CA ASP A 118 -3.22 7.53 3.71
C ASP A 118 -3.93 8.88 3.90
N GLN A 119 -5.05 9.12 3.22
CA GLN A 119 -5.83 10.34 3.39
C GLN A 119 -6.57 10.36 4.73
N VAL A 120 -7.11 9.22 5.18
CA VAL A 120 -7.67 9.08 6.55
C VAL A 120 -6.60 9.36 7.61
N HIS A 121 -5.37 8.91 7.39
CA HIS A 121 -4.24 9.16 8.28
C HIS A 121 -3.83 10.64 8.27
N ALA A 122 -3.70 11.26 7.09
CA ALA A 122 -3.36 12.67 6.91
C ALA A 122 -4.38 13.60 7.57
N GLU A 123 -5.68 13.33 7.43
CA GLU A 123 -6.74 14.10 8.09
C GLU A 123 -6.58 14.09 9.61
N ARG A 124 -6.22 12.93 10.19
CA ARG A 124 -6.12 12.77 11.64
C ARG A 124 -4.79 13.23 12.23
N PHE A 125 -3.68 13.03 11.53
CA PHE A 125 -2.33 13.17 12.08
C PHE A 125 -1.43 14.14 11.29
N GLY A 126 -1.82 14.55 10.09
CA GLY A 126 -1.02 15.41 9.22
C GLY A 126 -1.10 16.91 9.52
N GLN A 127 -1.93 17.34 10.48
CA GLN A 127 -2.23 18.75 10.74
C GLN A 127 -1.03 19.59 11.21
N GLU A 128 0.02 18.96 11.72
CA GLU A 128 1.26 19.61 12.15
C GLU A 128 2.38 19.56 11.09
N THR A 129 2.12 18.92 9.95
CA THR A 129 3.07 18.81 8.84
C THR A 129 2.75 19.83 7.75
N ALA A 130 3.78 20.41 7.13
CA ALA A 130 3.59 21.35 6.02
C ALA A 130 2.91 20.71 4.79
N LEU A 131 3.07 19.39 4.63
CA LEU A 131 2.44 18.57 3.61
C LEU A 131 1.75 17.38 4.32
N PRO A 132 0.46 17.50 4.69
CA PRO A 132 -0.30 16.46 5.40
C PRO A 132 -0.34 15.12 4.67
N SER A 133 -0.34 15.15 3.34
CA SER A 133 -0.17 14.00 2.45
C SER A 133 0.77 14.40 1.31
N LEU A 134 1.72 13.53 0.97
CA LEU A 134 2.62 13.70 -0.16
C LEU A 134 2.57 12.44 -1.03
N GLU A 135 2.07 12.62 -2.25
CA GLU A 135 1.89 11.55 -3.22
C GLU A 135 2.97 11.65 -4.30
N VAL A 136 3.70 10.55 -4.52
CA VAL A 136 4.79 10.49 -5.50
C VAL A 136 4.63 9.23 -6.33
N THR A 137 4.78 9.37 -7.65
CA THR A 137 4.84 8.26 -8.60
C THR A 137 6.13 8.37 -9.40
N THR A 138 6.69 7.22 -9.77
CA THR A 138 7.89 7.14 -10.61
C THR A 138 7.56 7.17 -12.10
N GLU A 139 6.33 6.85 -12.46
CA GLU A 139 5.84 6.72 -13.83
C GLU A 139 5.10 7.99 -14.29
N GLN A 140 5.04 8.19 -15.61
CA GLN A 140 4.19 9.23 -16.18
C GLN A 140 2.71 8.80 -16.07
N MET A 141 1.90 9.60 -15.38
CA MET A 141 0.47 9.35 -15.28
C MET A 141 -0.24 9.71 -16.58
N ASP A 142 -0.92 8.74 -17.20
CA ASP A 142 -1.95 9.05 -18.20
C ASP A 142 -3.28 9.28 -17.47
N ARG A 143 -3.70 10.55 -17.39
CA ARG A 143 -4.84 10.98 -16.57
C ARG A 143 -6.16 11.02 -17.34
N GLY A 144 -6.20 10.53 -18.59
CA GLY A 144 -7.36 10.71 -19.48
C GLY A 144 -7.99 9.43 -19.99
N GLY A 145 -9.19 9.11 -19.52
CA GLY A 145 -10.12 8.21 -20.20
C GLY A 145 -9.96 6.73 -19.89
N GLY A 146 -10.31 5.92 -20.89
CA GLY A 146 -10.48 4.49 -20.74
C GLY A 146 -9.19 3.69 -20.83
N CYS A 147 -8.95 2.88 -19.80
CA CYS A 147 -7.93 1.84 -19.78
C CYS A 147 -8.53 0.48 -20.15
N ALA A 148 -7.75 -0.58 -19.94
CA ALA A 148 -8.16 -1.94 -20.20
C ALA A 148 -9.44 -2.30 -19.41
N TYR A 149 -10.20 -3.28 -19.92
CA TYR A 149 -11.34 -3.88 -19.20
C TYR A 149 -12.40 -2.86 -18.71
N ASN A 150 -12.60 -1.77 -19.45
CA ASN A 150 -13.61 -0.73 -19.18
C ASN A 150 -13.42 0.05 -17.86
N TYR A 151 -12.22 0.05 -17.30
CA TYR A 151 -11.88 0.90 -16.15
C TYR A 151 -11.26 2.23 -16.58
N HIS A 152 -11.35 3.23 -15.71
CA HIS A 152 -10.67 4.51 -15.89
C HIS A 152 -9.19 4.37 -15.51
N CYS A 153 -8.27 4.96 -16.29
CA CYS A 153 -6.82 4.81 -16.08
C CYS A 153 -6.31 5.27 -14.71
N ALA A 154 -7.05 6.16 -14.05
CA ALA A 154 -6.75 6.59 -12.69
C ALA A 154 -6.66 5.43 -11.68
N TYR A 155 -7.41 4.34 -11.89
CA TYR A 155 -7.37 3.17 -11.01
C TYR A 155 -6.05 2.39 -11.06
N THR A 156 -5.29 2.51 -12.14
CA THR A 156 -3.97 1.87 -12.29
C THR A 156 -2.79 2.76 -11.91
N THR A 157 -3.01 4.07 -11.77
CA THR A 157 -1.93 5.06 -11.62
C THR A 157 -1.99 5.85 -10.32
N SER A 158 -3.05 5.68 -9.53
CA SER A 158 -3.26 6.39 -8.26
C SER A 158 -3.60 5.43 -7.12
N LEU A 159 -2.85 5.54 -6.02
CA LEU A 159 -3.12 4.82 -4.76
C LEU A 159 -3.92 5.66 -3.76
N ALA A 160 -3.77 6.98 -3.85
CA ALA A 160 -4.32 7.95 -2.92
C ALA A 160 -5.61 8.56 -3.49
N TRP A 161 -6.63 8.58 -2.65
CA TRP A 161 -8.00 8.98 -2.96
C TRP A 161 -8.57 9.77 -1.79
N GLU A 162 -8.75 11.09 -1.97
CA GLU A 162 -9.25 12.00 -0.92
C GLU A 162 -10.76 11.83 -0.68
N SER A 163 -11.53 11.51 -1.72
CA SER A 163 -12.98 11.36 -1.62
C SER A 163 -13.55 10.40 -2.68
N PRO A 164 -14.73 9.81 -2.43
CA PRO A 164 -15.51 9.12 -3.47
C PRO A 164 -15.91 10.00 -4.64
#